data_AF-I8TWA1-F1
#
_entry.id   AF-I8TWA1-F1
#
_cell.length_a   1.000
_cell.length_b   1.000
_cell.length_c   1.000
_cell.angle_alpha   90.00
_cell.angle_beta   90.00
_cell.angle_gamma   90.00
#
_symmetry.space_group_name_H-M   'P 1'
#
loop_
_entity.id
_entity.type
_entity.pdbx_description
1 polymer ?
#
loop_
_entity_poly.entity_id
_entity_poly.type
_entity_poly.pdbx_seq_one_letter_code
_entity_poly.pdbx_strand_id
1 'polypeptide(L)'
;MFFGLITFMPNSPRHLIRNGKVEQARDEFKRIRRDLRPDEMHREFEIMAVQIEYEMEREITSYKEIFRLFRHRVLVSIAVQTMTSLTGVNVIQYYQTILYKSLGIDSHTILALAAVYGTIAFLVNCLTTKYLTDQWGRRKMLLSGLAGIIVIEIYAAVMQREFQNTDNQVGKGFAVLGIYLFVVAYYGMLNSTTWLYGAEVLPISLRSKVMGLAAASHFIVNVAITEAGPSAFANIGENYYYVFVACSAFFLVVAYFYFPETKQKTLEEIAASFGDKVVAPGENGKDGDDGDDAGKPTSERVEVA
;
A
#
# COMPACT_ATOMS: atom_id res chain seq x y z
N MET A 1 9.18 -13.96 20.04
CA MET A 1 8.55 -14.46 18.81
C MET A 1 9.48 -14.32 17.59
N PHE A 2 10.00 -13.14 17.27
CA PHE A 2 10.89 -12.92 16.11
C PHE A 2 12.21 -13.72 16.12
N PHE A 3 12.90 -13.83 17.25
CA PHE A 3 14.11 -14.66 17.36
C PHE A 3 13.84 -16.16 17.17
N GLY A 4 12.66 -16.65 17.55
CA GLY A 4 12.29 -18.06 17.34
C GLY A 4 11.98 -18.36 15.87
N LEU A 5 11.35 -17.43 15.15
CA LEU A 5 11.02 -17.60 13.74
C LEU A 5 12.25 -17.49 12.83
N ILE A 6 13.23 -16.65 13.17
CA ILE A 6 14.48 -16.50 12.40
C ILE A 6 15.32 -17.78 12.43
N THR A 7 15.38 -18.48 13.57
CA THR A 7 16.19 -19.70 13.71
C THR A 7 15.64 -20.88 12.90
N PHE A 8 14.32 -20.91 12.65
CA PHE A 8 13.66 -22.01 11.96
C PHE A 8 13.34 -21.75 10.48
N MET A 9 13.53 -20.51 10.00
CA MET A 9 13.23 -20.18 8.60
C MET A 9 14.43 -20.48 7.70
N PRO A 10 14.26 -21.25 6.61
CA PRO A 10 15.33 -21.43 5.63
C PRO A 10 15.73 -20.07 5.04
N ASN A 11 17.02 -19.90 4.78
CA ASN A 11 17.53 -18.66 4.16
C ASN A 11 16.88 -18.48 2.78
N SER A 12 16.51 -17.24 2.43
CA SER A 12 15.92 -16.94 1.12
C SER A 12 16.89 -17.33 -0.01
N PRO A 13 16.53 -18.27 -0.91
CA PRO A 13 17.37 -18.68 -2.02
C PRO A 13 17.80 -17.49 -2.90
N ARG A 14 16.91 -16.49 -3.05
CA ARG A 14 17.23 -15.26 -3.79
C ARG A 14 18.37 -14.46 -3.15
N HIS A 15 18.41 -14.40 -1.82
CA HIS A 15 19.47 -13.72 -1.09
C HIS A 15 20.81 -14.47 -1.19
N LEU A 16 20.78 -15.80 -1.16
CA LEU A 16 21.98 -16.63 -1.30
C LEU A 16 22.60 -16.49 -2.70
N ILE A 17 21.79 -16.46 -3.76
CA ILE A 17 22.25 -16.21 -5.15
C ILE A 17 22.88 -14.82 -5.25
N ARG A 18 22.23 -13.78 -4.67
CA ARG A 18 22.78 -12.42 -4.64
C ARG A 18 24.14 -12.31 -3.95
N ASN A 19 24.41 -13.18 -2.97
CA ASN A 19 25.70 -13.24 -2.28
C ASN A 19 26.71 -14.18 -2.96
N GLY A 20 26.43 -14.65 -4.18
CA GLY A 20 27.27 -15.58 -4.94
C GLY A 20 27.25 -17.03 -4.45
N LYS A 21 26.37 -17.38 -3.50
CA LYS A 21 26.28 -18.72 -2.89
C LYS A 21 25.24 -19.60 -3.61
N VAL A 22 25.46 -19.81 -4.91
CA VAL A 22 24.49 -20.49 -5.81
C VAL A 22 24.20 -21.93 -5.38
N GLU A 23 25.21 -22.70 -4.94
CA GLU A 23 25.00 -24.08 -4.49
C GLU A 23 24.15 -24.17 -3.22
N GLN A 24 24.41 -23.31 -2.23
CA GLN A 24 23.61 -23.24 -1.01
C GLN A 24 22.17 -22.81 -1.33
N ALA A 25 21.98 -21.91 -2.30
CA ALA A 25 20.67 -21.51 -2.77
C ALA A 25 19.90 -22.68 -3.41
N ARG A 26 20.58 -23.55 -4.17
CA ARG A 26 19.97 -24.74 -4.80
C ARG A 26 19.50 -25.73 -3.74
N ASP A 27 20.27 -25.92 -2.68
CA ASP A 27 19.90 -26.83 -1.60
C ASP A 27 18.78 -26.29 -0.71
N GLU A 28 18.74 -24.99 -0.42
CA GLU A 28 17.60 -24.36 0.24
C GLU A 28 16.35 -24.33 -0.66
N PHE A 29 16.51 -24.14 -1.97
CA PHE A 29 15.41 -24.21 -2.93
C PHE A 29 14.78 -25.62 -2.97
N LYS A 30 15.61 -26.67 -2.98
CA LYS A 30 15.14 -28.08 -2.82
C LYS A 30 14.39 -28.30 -1.51
N ARG A 31 14.81 -27.66 -0.41
CA ARG A 31 14.13 -27.80 0.89
C ARG A 31 12.76 -27.13 0.91
N ILE A 32 12.59 -26.03 0.19
CA ILE A 32 11.35 -25.25 0.10
C ILE A 32 10.36 -25.88 -0.90
N ARG A 33 10.83 -26.26 -2.10
CA ARG A 33 10.04 -26.84 -3.19
C ARG A 33 10.12 -28.38 -3.22
N ARG A 34 9.66 -29.03 -2.15
CA ARG A 34 9.65 -30.50 -2.05
C ARG A 34 8.59 -31.18 -2.93
N ASP A 35 7.67 -30.38 -3.46
CA ASP A 35 6.52 -30.76 -4.28
C ASP A 35 6.87 -30.97 -5.76
N LEU A 36 8.02 -30.45 -6.23
CA LEU A 36 8.43 -30.50 -7.62
C LEU A 36 9.25 -31.75 -7.95
N ARG A 37 9.09 -32.24 -9.19
CA ARG A 37 9.98 -33.27 -9.74
C ARG A 37 11.40 -32.71 -9.91
N PRO A 38 12.45 -33.55 -9.87
CA PRO A 38 13.84 -33.10 -10.00
C PRO A 38 14.09 -32.19 -11.21
N ASP A 39 13.49 -32.52 -12.35
CA ASP A 39 13.67 -31.81 -13.62
C ASP A 39 12.98 -30.43 -13.63
N GLU A 40 11.75 -30.37 -13.11
CA GLU A 40 10.98 -29.11 -12.98
C GLU A 40 11.62 -28.16 -11.98
N MET A 41 12.17 -28.72 -10.89
CA MET A 41 12.89 -27.95 -9.87
C MET A 41 14.18 -27.33 -10.40
N HIS A 42 14.95 -28.05 -11.22
CA HIS A 42 16.15 -27.48 -11.85
C HIS A 42 15.80 -26.35 -12.80
N ARG A 43 14.75 -26.52 -13.60
CA ARG A 43 14.26 -25.49 -14.52
C ARG A 43 13.76 -24.24 -13.77
N GLU A 44 12.96 -24.40 -12.72
CA GLU A 44 12.51 -23.24 -11.91
C GLU A 44 13.68 -22.52 -11.24
N PHE A 45 14.68 -23.26 -10.74
CA PHE A 45 15.86 -22.68 -10.13
C PHE A 45 16.72 -21.89 -11.13
N GLU A 46 16.93 -22.42 -12.33
CA GLU A 46 17.66 -21.73 -13.40
C GLU A 46 16.96 -20.45 -13.83
N ILE A 47 15.63 -20.48 -14.01
CA ILE A 47 14.83 -19.28 -14.32
C ILE A 47 15.01 -18.24 -13.20
N MET A 48 14.95 -18.66 -11.94
CA MET A 48 15.16 -17.76 -10.80
C MET A 48 16.57 -17.17 -10.80
N ALA A 49 17.60 -17.96 -11.06
CA ALA A 49 18.99 -17.53 -11.06
C ALA A 49 19.25 -16.48 -12.16
N VAL A 50 18.83 -16.76 -13.40
CA VAL A 50 18.95 -15.82 -14.53
C VAL A 50 18.22 -14.52 -14.25
N GLN A 51 17.02 -14.60 -13.64
CA GLN A 51 16.27 -13.40 -13.32
C GLN A 51 16.93 -12.56 -12.22
N ILE A 52 17.57 -13.18 -11.24
CA ILE A 52 18.33 -12.46 -10.20
C ILE A 52 19.58 -11.82 -10.78
N GLU A 53 20.29 -12.51 -11.67
CA GLU A 53 21.49 -11.99 -12.33
C GLU A 53 21.15 -10.77 -13.18
N TYR A 54 20.07 -10.86 -13.97
CA TYR A 54 19.50 -9.73 -14.70
C TYR A 54 19.06 -8.57 -13.79
N GLU A 55 18.45 -8.87 -12.63
CA GLU A 55 18.10 -7.86 -11.62
C GLU A 55 19.33 -7.18 -11.01
N MET A 56 20.43 -7.91 -10.82
CA MET A 56 21.70 -7.40 -10.28
C MET A 56 22.44 -6.52 -11.28
N GLU A 57 22.48 -6.91 -12.56
CA GLU A 57 23.09 -6.12 -13.63
C GLU A 57 22.36 -4.80 -13.88
N ARG A 58 21.05 -4.79 -13.71
CA ARG A 58 20.20 -3.59 -13.86
C ARG A 58 19.85 -2.92 -12.53
N GLU A 59 20.55 -3.25 -11.45
CA GLU A 59 20.25 -2.65 -10.15
C GLU A 59 20.64 -1.18 -10.15
N ILE A 60 19.65 -0.30 -10.24
CA ILE A 60 19.83 1.13 -10.03
C ILE A 60 20.19 1.32 -8.55
N THR A 61 21.45 1.64 -8.30
CA THR A 61 22.03 1.81 -6.96
C THR A 61 21.72 3.18 -6.37
N SER A 62 21.49 4.20 -7.21
CA SER A 62 21.29 5.57 -6.75
C SER A 62 19.81 5.95 -6.57
N TYR A 63 19.44 6.35 -5.35
CA TYR A 63 18.12 6.94 -5.05
C TYR A 63 17.79 8.14 -5.95
N LYS A 64 18.82 8.90 -6.37
CA LYS A 64 18.65 10.07 -7.26
C LYS A 64 18.26 9.67 -8.68
N GLU A 65 18.75 8.54 -9.17
CA GLU A 65 18.38 8.00 -10.49
C GLU A 65 16.99 7.37 -10.48
N ILE A 66 16.62 6.72 -9.37
CA ILE A 66 15.25 6.21 -9.16
C ILE A 66 14.24 7.37 -9.23
N PHE A 67 14.49 8.46 -8.52
CA PHE A 67 13.64 9.65 -8.57
C PHE A 67 13.69 10.36 -9.93
N ARG A 68 14.77 10.27 -10.70
CA ARG A 68 14.88 10.92 -12.02
C ARG A 68 14.16 10.14 -13.12
N LEU A 69 14.25 8.81 -13.11
CA LEU A 69 13.69 7.93 -14.13
C LEU A 69 12.26 7.52 -13.82
N PHE A 70 11.92 7.25 -12.55
CA PHE A 70 10.61 6.70 -12.16
C PHE A 70 9.81 7.65 -11.24
N ARG A 71 10.03 8.97 -11.36
CA ARG A 71 9.40 10.00 -10.49
C ARG A 71 7.91 9.76 -10.24
N HIS A 72 7.13 9.49 -11.29
CA HIS A 72 5.68 9.39 -11.18
C HIS A 72 5.25 8.14 -10.42
N ARG A 73 5.92 7.00 -10.64
CA ARG A 73 5.64 5.75 -9.91
C ARG A 73 6.04 5.84 -8.43
N VAL A 74 7.20 6.42 -8.17
CA VAL A 74 7.72 6.61 -6.80
C VAL A 74 6.79 7.53 -6.01
N LEU A 75 6.39 8.65 -6.61
CA LEU A 75 5.46 9.59 -6.00
C LEU A 75 4.08 8.97 -5.78
N VAL A 76 3.56 8.18 -6.72
CA VAL A 76 2.28 7.48 -6.52
C VAL A 76 2.36 6.47 -5.38
N SER A 77 3.41 5.67 -5.28
CA SER A 77 3.58 4.71 -4.17
C SER A 77 3.66 5.41 -2.80
N ILE A 78 4.43 6.50 -2.72
CA ILE A 78 4.53 7.33 -1.51
C ILE A 78 3.19 8.01 -1.20
N ALA A 79 2.50 8.55 -2.20
CA ALA A 79 1.22 9.23 -2.05
C ALA A 79 0.12 8.27 -1.59
N VAL A 80 0.05 7.06 -2.17
CA VAL A 80 -0.86 5.99 -1.74
C VAL A 80 -0.63 5.67 -0.27
N GLN A 81 0.63 5.54 0.14
CA GLN A 81 0.93 5.16 1.51
C GLN A 81 0.72 6.30 2.51
N THR A 82 1.02 7.54 2.11
CA THR A 82 0.76 8.75 2.90
C THR A 82 -0.74 9.01 3.05
N MET A 83 -1.51 8.78 1.98
CA MET A 83 -2.97 8.83 1.99
C MET A 83 -3.55 7.91 3.06
N THR A 84 -3.05 6.67 3.16
CA THR A 84 -3.45 5.71 4.19
C THR A 84 -3.29 6.26 5.62
N SER A 85 -2.22 6.99 5.90
CA SER A 85 -2.01 7.62 7.21
C SER A 85 -2.92 8.82 7.42
N LEU A 86 -3.20 9.58 6.36
CA LEU A 86 -4.04 10.78 6.37
C LEU A 86 -5.54 10.49 6.37
N THR A 87 -5.98 9.24 6.21
CA THR A 87 -7.38 8.86 6.51
C THR A 87 -7.65 8.77 8.02
N GLY A 88 -6.71 9.14 8.89
CA GLY A 88 -6.94 9.19 10.34
C GLY A 88 -7.11 7.82 11.03
N VAL A 89 -6.85 6.70 10.34
CA VAL A 89 -7.03 5.35 10.91
C VAL A 89 -6.26 5.16 12.21
N ASN A 90 -5.03 5.65 12.27
CA ASN A 90 -4.17 5.51 13.43
C ASN A 90 -4.70 6.33 14.60
N VAL A 91 -5.20 7.54 14.32
CA VAL A 91 -5.85 8.38 15.34
C VAL A 91 -7.08 7.69 15.90
N ILE A 92 -7.96 7.20 15.03
CA ILE A 92 -9.15 6.47 15.49
C ILE A 92 -8.74 5.27 16.33
N GLN A 93 -7.71 4.52 15.90
CA GLN A 93 -7.24 3.36 16.62
C GLN A 93 -6.65 3.68 18.00
N TYR A 94 -5.90 4.78 18.15
CA TYR A 94 -5.28 5.19 19.42
C TYR A 94 -6.26 5.94 20.35
N TYR A 95 -7.13 6.78 19.79
CA TYR A 95 -8.01 7.66 20.56
C TYR A 95 -9.44 7.13 20.74
N GLN A 96 -9.82 6.00 20.13
CA GLN A 96 -11.14 5.40 20.34
C GLN A 96 -11.47 5.17 21.81
N THR A 97 -10.50 4.76 22.64
CA THR A 97 -10.72 4.48 24.06
C THR A 97 -10.95 5.76 24.86
N ILE A 98 -10.25 6.84 24.50
CA ILE A 98 -10.44 8.17 25.09
C ILE A 98 -11.81 8.71 24.71
N LEU A 99 -12.24 8.50 23.46
CA LEU A 99 -13.57 8.87 22.98
C LEU A 99 -14.68 8.06 23.67
N TYR A 100 -14.51 6.74 23.84
CA TYR A 100 -15.46 5.93 24.62
C TYR A 100 -15.54 6.38 26.09
N LYS A 101 -14.41 6.80 26.66
CA LYS A 101 -14.36 7.34 28.02
C LYS A 101 -15.08 8.69 28.13
N SER A 102 -14.95 9.58 27.14
CA SER A 102 -15.66 10.87 27.14
C SER A 102 -17.17 10.70 26.99
N LEU A 103 -17.63 9.61 26.37
CA LEU A 103 -19.04 9.23 26.31
C LEU A 103 -19.59 8.69 27.65
N GLY A 104 -18.72 8.46 28.65
CA GLY A 104 -19.11 7.94 29.97
C GLY A 104 -19.26 6.41 30.03
N ILE A 105 -18.63 5.68 29.11
CA ILE A 105 -18.64 4.21 29.10
C ILE A 105 -17.65 3.69 30.15
N ASP A 106 -18.04 2.61 30.85
CA ASP A 106 -17.19 1.96 31.85
C ASP A 106 -15.87 1.42 31.25
N SER A 107 -14.80 1.48 32.02
CA SER A 107 -13.45 1.08 31.58
C SER A 107 -13.36 -0.38 31.14
N HIS A 108 -14.12 -1.29 31.77
CA HIS A 108 -14.13 -2.70 31.37
C HIS A 108 -14.81 -2.89 30.00
N THR A 109 -15.90 -2.16 29.76
CA THR A 109 -16.62 -2.18 28.46
C THR A 109 -15.79 -1.52 27.36
N ILE A 110 -15.04 -0.46 27.66
CA ILE A 110 -14.11 0.18 26.70
C ILE A 110 -13.07 -0.82 26.19
N LEU A 111 -12.47 -1.60 27.08
CA LEU A 111 -11.46 -2.58 26.71
C LEU A 111 -12.07 -3.71 25.87
N ALA A 112 -13.28 -4.15 26.22
CA ALA A 112 -14.03 -5.12 25.40
C ALA A 112 -14.35 -4.56 24.00
N LEU A 113 -14.80 -3.31 23.90
CA LEU A 113 -15.07 -2.66 22.60
C LEU A 113 -13.80 -2.54 21.75
N ALA A 114 -12.65 -2.24 22.36
CA ALA A 114 -11.37 -2.20 21.65
C ALA A 114 -10.95 -3.61 21.16
N ALA A 115 -11.20 -4.65 21.95
CA ALA A 115 -10.95 -6.04 21.52
C ALA A 115 -11.85 -6.46 20.36
N VAL A 116 -13.14 -6.08 20.39
CA VAL A 116 -14.08 -6.34 19.29
C VAL A 116 -13.67 -5.56 18.04
N TYR A 117 -13.27 -4.29 18.17
CA TYR A 117 -12.71 -3.48 17.08
C TYR A 117 -11.56 -4.20 16.37
N GLY A 118 -10.57 -4.69 17.15
CA GLY A 118 -9.42 -5.42 16.60
C GLY A 118 -9.81 -6.73 15.91
N THR A 119 -10.76 -7.46 16.49
CA THR A 119 -11.27 -8.72 15.92
C THR A 119 -11.98 -8.49 14.58
N ILE A 120 -12.83 -7.46 14.50
CA ILE A 120 -13.53 -7.10 13.27
C ILE A 120 -12.53 -6.62 12.20
N ALA A 121 -11.58 -5.78 12.57
CA ALA A 121 -10.53 -5.31 11.67
C ALA A 121 -9.79 -6.50 11.01
N PHE A 122 -9.41 -7.50 11.81
CA PHE A 122 -8.75 -8.70 11.32
C PHE A 122 -9.64 -9.53 10.39
N LEU A 123 -10.88 -9.83 10.81
CA LEU A 123 -11.82 -10.63 10.03
C LEU A 123 -12.15 -10.00 8.67
N VAL A 124 -12.45 -8.70 8.66
CA VAL A 124 -12.77 -7.94 7.45
C VAL A 124 -11.57 -7.89 6.52
N ASN A 125 -10.37 -7.69 7.07
CA ASN A 125 -9.15 -7.66 6.26
C ASN A 125 -8.84 -9.02 5.62
N CYS A 126 -9.02 -10.12 6.36
CA CYS A 126 -8.87 -11.48 5.83
C CYS A 126 -9.88 -11.77 4.72
N LEU A 127 -11.15 -11.43 4.93
CA LEU A 127 -12.21 -11.66 3.94
C LEU A 127 -11.94 -10.87 2.65
N THR A 128 -11.54 -9.61 2.80
CA THR A 128 -11.24 -8.72 1.67
C THR A 128 -10.06 -9.24 0.87
N THR A 129 -8.98 -9.59 1.54
CA THR A 129 -7.75 -10.06 0.89
C THR A 129 -8.00 -11.35 0.10
N LYS A 130 -8.91 -12.22 0.59
CA LYS A 130 -9.22 -13.50 -0.06
C LYS A 130 -10.22 -13.38 -1.22
N TYR A 131 -11.24 -12.52 -1.12
CA TYR A 131 -12.35 -12.51 -2.08
C TYR A 131 -12.45 -11.25 -2.93
N LEU A 132 -12.12 -10.08 -2.36
CA LEU A 132 -12.44 -8.78 -2.96
C LEU A 132 -11.31 -8.27 -3.85
N THR A 133 -10.05 -8.50 -3.45
CA THR A 133 -8.86 -7.97 -4.12
C THR A 133 -8.75 -8.39 -5.58
N ASP A 134 -9.14 -9.62 -5.91
CA ASP A 134 -9.04 -10.15 -7.28
C ASP A 134 -10.27 -9.80 -8.14
N GLN A 135 -11.44 -9.63 -7.54
CA GLN A 135 -12.69 -9.44 -8.27
C GLN A 135 -12.97 -7.97 -8.65
N TRP A 136 -12.74 -7.00 -7.75
CA TRP A 136 -13.22 -5.62 -7.97
C TRP A 136 -12.26 -4.67 -8.67
N GLY A 137 -10.97 -5.00 -8.74
CA GLY A 137 -9.95 -4.10 -9.30
C GLY A 137 -9.48 -3.04 -8.30
N ARG A 138 -8.21 -2.69 -8.41
CA ARG A 138 -7.49 -1.99 -7.33
C ARG A 138 -7.86 -0.52 -7.31
N ARG A 139 -7.97 0.13 -8.47
CA ARG A 139 -8.37 1.53 -8.55
C ARG A 139 -9.80 1.74 -8.06
N LYS A 140 -10.73 0.86 -8.45
CA LYS A 140 -12.13 0.93 -8.00
C LYS A 140 -12.25 0.76 -6.49
N MET A 141 -11.54 -0.20 -5.89
CA MET A 141 -11.50 -0.37 -4.43
C MET A 141 -10.92 0.84 -3.70
N LEU A 142 -9.84 1.44 -4.22
CA LEU A 142 -9.25 2.64 -3.63
C LEU A 142 -10.23 3.83 -3.67
N LEU A 143 -10.86 4.08 -4.83
CA LEU A 143 -11.80 5.19 -4.99
C LEU A 143 -13.08 4.98 -4.17
N SER A 144 -13.66 3.76 -4.20
CA SER A 144 -14.86 3.45 -3.40
C SER A 144 -14.56 3.47 -1.91
N GLY A 145 -13.37 3.02 -1.50
CA GLY A 145 -12.92 3.04 -0.12
C GLY A 145 -12.75 4.47 0.39
N LEU A 146 -12.08 5.33 -0.38
CA LEU A 146 -11.92 6.75 -0.03
C LEU A 146 -13.27 7.47 0.04
N ALA A 147 -14.16 7.25 -0.92
CA ALA A 147 -15.50 7.83 -0.91
C ALA A 147 -16.30 7.35 0.31
N GLY A 148 -16.23 6.05 0.64
CA GLY A 148 -16.87 5.46 1.80
C GLY A 148 -16.34 6.04 3.12
N ILE A 149 -15.02 6.18 3.25
CA ILE A 149 -14.41 6.80 4.43
C ILE A 149 -14.85 8.24 4.60
N ILE A 150 -14.87 9.05 3.54
CA ILE A 150 -15.33 10.45 3.61
C ILE A 150 -16.74 10.54 4.18
N VAL A 151 -17.67 9.71 3.68
CA VAL A 151 -19.06 9.69 4.17
C VAL A 151 -19.13 9.27 5.64
N ILE A 152 -18.36 8.25 6.03
CA ILE A 152 -18.35 7.73 7.39
C ILE A 152 -17.69 8.71 8.36
N GLU A 153 -16.63 9.40 7.96
CA GLU A 153 -15.97 10.43 8.77
C GLU A 153 -16.88 11.65 8.98
N ILE A 154 -17.61 12.09 7.95
CA ILE A 154 -18.63 13.14 8.08
C ILE A 154 -19.73 12.68 9.04
N TYR A 155 -20.22 11.44 8.89
CA TYR A 155 -21.21 10.87 9.80
C TYR A 155 -20.70 10.83 11.24
N ALA A 156 -19.47 10.34 11.46
CA ALA A 156 -18.84 10.28 12.77
C ALA A 156 -18.68 11.68 13.40
N ALA A 157 -18.26 12.67 12.61
CA ALA A 157 -18.13 14.06 13.06
C ALA A 157 -19.47 14.67 13.48
N VAL A 158 -20.53 14.46 12.69
CA VAL A 158 -21.88 14.99 12.98
C VAL A 158 -22.47 14.31 14.22
N MET A 159 -22.36 12.99 14.33
CA MET A 159 -22.84 12.26 15.50
C MET A 159 -22.07 12.64 16.76
N GLN A 160 -20.76 12.85 16.66
CA GLN A 160 -19.98 13.29 17.81
C GLN A 160 -20.40 14.68 18.29
N ARG A 161 -20.59 15.64 17.37
CA ARG A 161 -21.04 17.00 17.69
C ARG A 161 -22.41 17.02 18.39
N GLU A 162 -23.37 16.26 17.88
CA GLU A 162 -24.75 16.28 18.39
C GLU A 162 -24.88 15.59 19.76
N PHE A 163 -24.07 14.55 20.00
CA PHE A 163 -24.22 13.68 21.16
C PHE A 163 -23.13 13.84 22.23
N GLN A 164 -22.09 14.66 22.01
CA GLN A 164 -21.05 14.88 23.04
C GLN A 164 -21.60 15.51 24.32
N ASN A 165 -22.59 16.40 24.21
CA ASN A 165 -23.13 17.18 25.33
C ASN A 165 -24.54 16.74 25.77
N THR A 166 -25.08 15.66 25.19
CA THR A 166 -26.45 15.20 25.43
C THR A 166 -26.44 13.90 26.25
N ASP A 167 -27.35 13.77 27.23
CA ASP A 167 -27.48 12.58 28.08
C ASP A 167 -28.17 11.38 27.38
N ASN A 168 -28.28 11.45 26.04
CA ASN A 168 -28.97 10.44 25.24
C ASN A 168 -28.05 9.24 24.97
N GLN A 169 -28.26 8.16 25.72
CA GLN A 169 -27.55 6.88 25.58
C GLN A 169 -27.62 6.31 24.14
N VAL A 170 -28.73 6.53 23.43
CA VAL A 170 -28.92 6.04 22.06
C VAL A 170 -28.00 6.78 21.09
N GLY A 171 -27.84 8.09 21.27
CA GLY A 171 -26.96 8.93 20.45
C GLY A 171 -25.48 8.56 20.59
N LYS A 172 -25.05 8.24 21.81
CA LYS A 172 -23.70 7.73 22.09
C LYS A 172 -23.42 6.41 21.36
N GLY A 173 -24.43 5.53 21.25
CA GLY A 173 -24.36 4.31 20.45
C GLY A 173 -24.12 4.55 18.95
N PHE A 174 -24.74 5.60 18.39
CA PHE A 174 -24.52 5.97 16.99
C PHE A 174 -23.12 6.51 16.70
N ALA A 175 -22.47 7.18 17.65
CA ALA A 175 -21.07 7.59 17.54
C ALA A 175 -20.13 6.37 17.55
N VAL A 176 -20.38 5.39 18.42
CA VAL A 176 -19.65 4.10 18.42
C VAL A 176 -19.85 3.38 17.09
N LEU A 177 -21.07 3.34 16.56
CA LEU A 177 -21.35 2.74 15.26
C LEU A 177 -20.53 3.37 14.13
N GLY A 178 -20.33 4.69 14.15
CA GLY A 178 -19.49 5.39 13.17
C GLY A 178 -18.04 4.89 13.15
N ILE A 179 -17.45 4.66 14.33
CA ILE A 179 -16.09 4.12 14.47
C ILE A 179 -16.02 2.69 13.93
N TYR A 180 -17.04 1.88 14.19
CA TYR A 180 -17.10 0.50 13.69
C TYR A 180 -17.31 0.44 12.17
N LEU A 181 -18.16 1.31 11.61
CA LEU A 181 -18.30 1.45 10.17
C LEU A 181 -16.99 1.88 9.52
N PHE A 182 -16.25 2.78 10.16
CA PHE A 182 -14.95 3.23 9.68
C PHE A 182 -13.97 2.05 9.59
N VAL A 183 -13.90 1.18 10.61
CA VAL A 183 -13.07 -0.03 10.56
C VAL A 183 -13.42 -0.93 9.39
N VAL A 184 -14.72 -1.21 9.22
CA VAL A 184 -15.18 -2.12 8.18
C VAL A 184 -14.82 -1.56 6.79
N ALA A 185 -15.04 -0.26 6.57
CA ALA A 185 -14.70 0.38 5.30
C ALA A 185 -13.18 0.45 5.08
N TYR A 186 -12.41 0.90 6.07
CA TYR A 186 -10.97 1.08 5.95
C TYR A 186 -10.24 -0.26 5.77
N TYR A 187 -10.45 -1.22 6.67
CA TYR A 187 -9.78 -2.52 6.59
C TYR A 187 -10.32 -3.39 5.45
N GLY A 188 -11.55 -3.13 5.03
CA GLY A 188 -12.23 -3.86 3.96
C GLY A 188 -12.00 -3.33 2.55
N MET A 189 -11.52 -2.11 2.37
CA MET A 189 -11.30 -1.56 1.02
C MET A 189 -9.91 -0.96 0.83
N LEU A 190 -9.38 -0.26 1.84
CA LEU A 190 -8.17 0.54 1.69
C LEU A 190 -6.93 -0.18 2.18
N ASN A 191 -6.97 -0.76 3.39
CA ASN A 191 -5.76 -1.24 4.05
C ASN A 191 -4.94 -2.21 3.19
N SER A 192 -5.50 -3.36 2.79
CA SER A 192 -4.77 -4.35 1.97
C SER A 192 -4.43 -3.80 0.57
N THR A 193 -5.38 -3.07 -0.02
CA THR A 193 -5.27 -2.56 -1.39
C THR A 193 -4.18 -1.52 -1.55
N THR A 194 -3.96 -0.63 -0.58
CA THR A 194 -2.93 0.42 -0.68
C THR A 194 -1.53 -0.17 -0.68
N TRP A 195 -1.28 -1.19 0.14
CA TRP A 195 0.01 -1.88 0.17
C TRP A 195 0.24 -2.70 -1.11
N LEU A 196 -0.79 -3.40 -1.58
CA LEU A 196 -0.70 -4.19 -2.79
C LEU A 196 -0.50 -3.30 -4.03
N TYR A 197 -1.30 -2.24 -4.17
CA TYR A 197 -1.19 -1.27 -5.26
C TYR A 197 0.17 -0.57 -5.25
N GLY A 198 0.65 -0.17 -4.08
CA GLY A 198 1.99 0.40 -3.91
C GLY A 198 3.10 -0.54 -4.40
N ALA A 199 2.93 -1.86 -4.24
CA ALA A 199 3.86 -2.86 -4.75
C ALA A 199 3.71 -3.12 -6.26
N GLU A 200 2.47 -3.16 -6.78
CA GLU A 200 2.16 -3.43 -8.19
C GLU A 200 2.65 -2.31 -9.13
N VAL A 201 2.58 -1.05 -8.70
CA VAL A 201 3.05 0.12 -9.49
C VAL A 201 4.57 0.11 -9.69
N LEU A 202 5.31 -0.53 -8.79
CA LEU A 202 6.78 -0.48 -8.75
C LEU A 202 7.42 -1.65 -9.53
N PRO A 203 8.49 -1.38 -10.31
CA PRO A 203 9.34 -2.42 -10.87
C PRO A 203 9.94 -3.28 -9.75
N ILE A 204 10.09 -4.59 -10.01
CA ILE A 204 10.56 -5.56 -9.00
C ILE A 204 11.90 -5.12 -8.36
N SER A 205 12.85 -4.62 -9.16
CA SER A 205 14.16 -4.17 -8.70
C SER A 205 14.13 -2.96 -7.77
N LEU A 206 13.13 -2.08 -7.92
CA LEU A 206 12.98 -0.85 -7.13
C LEU A 206 11.98 -0.99 -5.99
N ARG A 207 11.14 -2.04 -6.04
CA ARG A 207 10.03 -2.26 -5.12
C ARG A 207 10.48 -2.20 -3.66
N SER A 208 11.52 -2.94 -3.27
CA SER A 208 11.97 -2.97 -1.88
C SER A 208 12.46 -1.61 -1.37
N LYS A 209 13.21 -0.86 -2.20
CA LYS A 209 13.76 0.46 -1.84
C LYS A 209 12.64 1.51 -1.70
N VAL A 210 11.75 1.55 -2.68
CA VAL A 210 10.67 2.55 -2.73
C VAL A 210 9.55 2.22 -1.74
N MET A 211 9.18 0.94 -1.56
CA MET A 211 8.24 0.55 -0.50
C MET A 211 8.81 0.84 0.90
N GLY A 212 10.12 0.70 1.10
CA GLY A 212 10.76 1.13 2.34
C GLY A 212 10.60 2.62 2.59
N LEU A 213 10.79 3.46 1.56
CA LEU A 213 10.57 4.90 1.65
C LEU A 213 9.09 5.27 1.84
N ALA A 214 8.18 4.58 1.15
CA ALA A 214 6.74 4.75 1.31
C ALA A 214 6.30 4.38 2.74
N ALA A 215 6.82 3.27 3.29
CA ALA A 215 6.58 2.90 4.69
C ALA A 215 7.16 3.94 5.65
N ALA A 216 8.35 4.47 5.39
CA ALA A 216 8.91 5.56 6.20
C ALA A 216 7.99 6.80 6.17
N SER A 217 7.48 7.18 4.99
CA SER A 217 6.53 8.30 4.86
C SER A 217 5.22 8.04 5.62
N HIS A 218 4.71 6.80 5.59
CA HIS A 218 3.58 6.38 6.42
C HIS A 218 3.85 6.69 7.88
N PHE A 219 4.95 6.16 8.42
CA PHE A 219 5.23 6.23 9.84
C PHE A 219 5.53 7.66 10.30
N ILE A 220 6.23 8.46 9.48
CA ILE A 220 6.48 9.87 9.77
C ILE A 220 5.16 10.64 9.90
N VAL A 221 4.26 10.46 8.93
CA VAL A 221 2.95 11.13 8.95
C VAL A 221 2.08 10.61 10.10
N ASN A 222 2.11 9.30 10.37
CA ASN A 222 1.41 8.70 11.50
C ASN A 222 1.89 9.28 12.84
N VAL A 223 3.21 9.37 13.05
CA VAL A 223 3.78 9.98 14.26
C VAL A 223 3.35 11.44 14.38
N ALA A 224 3.45 12.23 13.31
CA ALA A 224 3.05 13.64 13.34
C ALA A 224 1.57 13.83 13.70
N ILE A 225 0.67 13.03 13.11
CA ILE A 225 -0.77 13.11 13.38
C ILE A 225 -1.10 12.58 14.78
N THR A 226 -0.46 11.51 15.22
CA THR A 226 -0.69 10.93 16.55
C THR A 226 -0.18 11.86 17.65
N GLU A 227 0.98 12.49 17.46
CA GLU A 227 1.49 13.50 18.40
C GLU A 227 0.62 14.76 18.43
N ALA A 228 0.12 15.21 17.28
CA ALA A 228 -0.81 16.33 17.20
C ALA A 228 -2.20 15.99 17.75
N GLY A 229 -2.54 14.71 17.88
CA GLY A 229 -3.85 14.20 18.29
C GLY A 229 -4.40 14.82 19.58
N PRO A 230 -3.70 14.78 20.73
CA PRO A 230 -4.22 15.29 22.00
C PRO A 230 -4.46 16.81 21.95
N SER A 231 -3.54 17.56 21.34
CA SER A 231 -3.67 19.00 21.16
C SER A 231 -4.83 19.37 20.23
N ALA A 232 -5.03 18.58 19.17
CA ALA A 232 -6.14 18.76 18.24
C ALA A 232 -7.49 18.42 18.90
N PHE A 233 -7.59 17.31 19.64
CA PHE A 233 -8.80 16.98 20.38
C PHE A 233 -9.11 17.99 21.49
N ALA A 234 -8.11 18.59 22.13
CA ALA A 234 -8.30 19.61 23.15
C ALA A 234 -8.77 20.97 22.59
N ASN A 235 -8.23 21.41 21.45
CA ASN A 235 -8.54 22.73 20.88
C ASN A 235 -9.69 22.72 19.87
N ILE A 236 -9.80 21.64 19.10
CA ILE A 236 -10.63 21.56 17.89
C ILE A 236 -11.76 20.52 18.09
N GLY A 237 -11.61 19.58 19.04
CA GLY A 237 -12.64 18.61 19.40
C GLY A 237 -13.15 17.80 18.20
N GLU A 238 -14.45 17.87 17.96
CA GLU A 238 -15.14 17.24 16.82
C GLU A 238 -14.66 17.71 15.44
N ASN A 239 -14.11 18.93 15.34
CA ASN A 239 -13.68 19.47 14.06
C ASN A 239 -12.40 18.81 13.53
N TYR A 240 -11.72 17.99 14.34
CA TYR A 240 -10.55 17.25 13.92
C TYR A 240 -10.88 16.21 12.84
N TYR A 241 -12.08 15.64 12.87
CA TYR A 241 -12.55 14.71 11.84
C TYR A 241 -12.71 15.39 10.47
N TYR A 242 -13.08 16.68 10.42
CA TYR A 242 -13.17 17.41 9.15
C TYR A 242 -11.80 17.63 8.48
N VAL A 243 -10.71 17.64 9.24
CA VAL A 243 -9.35 17.69 8.67
C VAL A 243 -9.07 16.41 7.89
N PHE A 244 -9.41 15.24 8.44
CA PHE A 244 -9.28 13.96 7.75
C PHE A 244 -10.19 13.88 6.53
N VAL A 245 -11.41 14.39 6.62
CA VAL A 245 -12.32 14.48 5.47
C VAL A 245 -11.70 15.31 4.34
N ALA A 246 -11.13 16.48 4.67
CA ALA A 246 -10.49 17.34 3.67
C ALA A 246 -9.27 16.67 3.02
N CYS A 247 -8.43 15.99 3.82
CA CYS A 247 -7.30 15.23 3.31
C CYS A 247 -7.74 14.05 2.43
N SER A 248 -8.68 13.24 2.91
CA SER A 248 -9.26 12.10 2.18
C SER A 248 -9.91 12.54 0.86
N ALA A 249 -10.61 13.67 0.85
CA ALA A 249 -11.21 14.25 -0.36
C ALA A 249 -10.14 14.74 -1.36
N PHE A 250 -9.08 15.41 -0.88
CA PHE A 250 -7.95 15.79 -1.73
C PHE A 250 -7.30 14.56 -2.38
N PHE A 251 -7.02 13.51 -1.59
CA PHE A 251 -6.45 12.28 -2.13
C PHE A 251 -7.40 11.51 -3.03
N LEU A 252 -8.73 11.59 -2.83
CA LEU A 252 -9.71 11.02 -3.74
C LEU A 252 -9.63 11.69 -5.12
N VAL A 253 -9.53 13.01 -5.18
CA VAL A 253 -9.34 13.75 -6.44
C VAL A 253 -8.02 13.38 -7.09
N VAL A 254 -6.92 13.36 -6.32
CA VAL A 254 -5.61 12.96 -6.83
C VAL A 254 -5.62 11.52 -7.34
N ALA A 255 -6.21 10.59 -6.60
CA ALA A 255 -6.31 9.19 -7.01
C ALA A 255 -7.18 9.03 -8.27
N TYR A 256 -8.23 9.84 -8.42
CA TYR A 256 -9.08 9.80 -9.61
C TYR A 256 -8.30 10.16 -10.88
N PHE A 257 -7.48 11.22 -10.84
CA PHE A 257 -6.72 11.69 -12.01
C PHE A 257 -5.39 10.97 -12.24
N TYR A 258 -4.66 10.63 -11.17
CA TYR A 258 -3.28 10.17 -11.27
C TYR A 258 -3.07 8.67 -11.05
N PHE A 259 -4.07 7.92 -10.55
CA PHE A 259 -3.88 6.48 -10.28
C PHE A 259 -4.43 5.65 -11.45
N PRO A 260 -3.54 5.04 -12.28
CA PRO A 260 -3.99 4.12 -13.33
C PRO A 260 -4.53 2.81 -12.73
N GLU A 261 -5.39 2.13 -13.48
CA GLU A 261 -5.85 0.78 -13.10
C GLU A 261 -4.70 -0.22 -13.28
N THR A 262 -4.36 -0.95 -12.20
CA THR A 262 -3.31 -1.99 -12.19
C THR A 262 -3.87 -3.40 -12.36
N LYS A 263 -5.19 -3.60 -12.28
CA LYS A 263 -5.79 -4.93 -12.42
C LYS A 263 -5.49 -5.53 -13.80
N GLN A 264 -4.98 -6.77 -13.79
CA GLN A 264 -4.73 -7.62 -14.97
C GLN A 264 -3.78 -7.03 -16.02
N LYS A 265 -2.98 -6.02 -15.64
CA LYS A 265 -1.96 -5.47 -16.51
C LYS A 265 -0.58 -6.02 -16.18
N THR A 266 0.23 -6.26 -17.21
CA THR A 266 1.64 -6.62 -17.00
C THR A 266 2.40 -5.42 -16.42
N LEU A 267 3.54 -5.66 -15.77
CA LEU A 267 4.40 -4.59 -15.25
C LEU A 267 4.84 -3.61 -16.35
N GLU A 268 4.86 -4.07 -17.60
CA GLU A 268 5.21 -3.33 -18.82
C GLU A 268 4.03 -2.48 -19.33
N GLU A 269 2.80 -2.97 -19.26
CA GLU A 269 1.60 -2.19 -19.58
C GLU A 269 1.33 -1.09 -18.54
N ILE A 270 1.62 -1.38 -17.27
CA ILE A 270 1.63 -0.36 -16.21
C ILE A 270 2.72 0.66 -16.52
N ALA A 271 3.89 0.23 -17.00
CA ALA A 271 4.97 1.12 -17.42
C ALA A 271 4.57 2.07 -18.55
N ALA A 272 3.93 1.53 -19.58
CA ALA A 272 3.41 2.30 -20.70
C ALA A 272 2.38 3.33 -20.24
N SER A 273 1.52 2.98 -19.27
CA SER A 273 0.51 3.90 -18.72
C SER A 273 1.08 5.08 -17.93
N PHE A 274 2.32 4.95 -17.41
CA PHE A 274 3.04 6.03 -16.73
C PHE A 274 3.97 6.84 -17.68
N GLY A 275 4.05 6.47 -18.96
CA GLY A 275 4.87 7.16 -19.97
C GLY A 275 6.37 6.85 -19.89
N ASP A 276 6.76 5.74 -19.26
CA ASP A 276 8.16 5.30 -19.25
C ASP A 276 8.55 4.71 -20.62
N LYS A 277 9.81 4.90 -21.05
CA LYS A 277 10.37 4.18 -22.20
C LYS A 277 10.36 2.68 -21.91
N VAL A 278 9.40 1.96 -22.48
CA VAL A 278 9.33 0.51 -22.43
C VAL A 278 10.36 -0.01 -23.43
N VAL A 279 11.46 -0.59 -22.94
CA VAL A 279 12.33 -1.39 -23.80
C VAL A 279 11.59 -2.71 -24.02
N ALA A 280 10.95 -2.84 -25.19
CA ALA A 280 10.32 -4.08 -25.59
C ALA A 280 11.39 -5.19 -25.71
N PRO A 281 11.10 -6.44 -25.32
CA PRO A 281 11.99 -7.56 -25.58
C PRO A 281 11.96 -7.86 -27.09
N GLY A 282 12.87 -7.20 -27.83
CA GLY A 282 12.96 -7.31 -29.29
C GLY A 282 14.08 -6.47 -29.92
N GLU A 283 14.60 -5.43 -29.24
CA GLU A 283 15.68 -4.57 -29.78
C GLU A 283 17.07 -4.92 -29.24
N ASN A 284 17.40 -6.22 -29.14
CA ASN A 284 18.80 -6.64 -29.05
C ASN A 284 19.10 -7.53 -30.26
N GLY A 285 19.44 -6.90 -31.38
CA GLY A 285 19.75 -7.66 -32.59
C GLY A 285 20.08 -6.84 -33.82
N LYS A 286 20.90 -5.79 -33.69
CA LYS A 286 21.79 -5.19 -34.69
C LYS A 286 22.00 -3.72 -34.34
N ASP A 287 23.13 -3.42 -33.71
CA ASP A 287 23.90 -2.20 -33.95
C ASP A 287 25.35 -2.59 -33.67
N GLY A 288 25.87 -3.42 -34.58
CA GLY A 288 27.30 -3.41 -34.84
C GLY A 288 27.56 -2.20 -35.73
N ASP A 289 28.52 -1.40 -35.32
CA ASP A 289 29.44 -0.63 -36.18
C ASP A 289 28.81 0.12 -37.37
N ASP A 290 28.60 1.42 -37.19
CA ASP A 290 28.79 2.50 -38.16
C ASP A 290 28.37 3.81 -37.44
N GLY A 291 29.24 4.79 -37.20
CA GLY A 291 29.78 5.62 -38.26
C GLY A 291 28.89 6.86 -38.42
N ASP A 292 29.19 7.90 -37.63
CA ASP A 292 29.06 9.34 -37.95
C ASP A 292 28.16 9.72 -39.16
N ASP A 293 26.93 10.22 -38.97
CA ASP A 293 26.37 11.33 -39.77
C ASP A 293 25.05 11.91 -39.22
N ALA A 294 24.79 13.15 -39.58
CA ALA A 294 23.76 14.08 -39.12
C ALA A 294 22.30 13.79 -39.56
N GLY A 295 21.33 14.33 -38.81
CA GLY A 295 19.99 14.66 -39.35
C GLY A 295 18.79 14.48 -38.38
N LYS A 296 18.20 15.59 -37.92
CA LYS A 296 16.81 15.67 -37.41
C LYS A 296 15.79 15.41 -38.55
N PRO A 297 14.45 15.44 -38.33
CA PRO A 297 13.57 15.06 -37.19
C PRO A 297 12.44 14.10 -37.67
N THR A 298 11.42 13.74 -36.87
CA THR A 298 9.96 13.84 -37.21
C THR A 298 9.09 13.25 -36.09
N SER A 299 8.02 13.97 -35.74
CA SER A 299 6.98 13.60 -34.81
C SER A 299 5.96 12.64 -35.44
N GLU A 300 5.52 11.62 -34.71
CA GLU A 300 4.24 10.99 -35.02
C GLU A 300 3.49 10.62 -33.73
N ARG A 301 2.30 11.21 -33.59
CA ARG A 301 1.28 10.88 -32.60
C ARG A 301 0.55 9.65 -33.10
N VAL A 302 0.31 8.67 -32.23
CA VAL A 302 -0.66 7.60 -32.49
C VAL A 302 -1.82 7.77 -31.52
N GLU A 303 -2.96 8.23 -32.05
CA GLU A 303 -4.28 8.09 -31.43
C GLU A 303 -4.68 6.62 -31.38
N VAL A 304 -5.34 6.19 -30.31
CA VAL A 304 -6.07 4.92 -30.30
C VAL A 304 -7.46 5.16 -29.71
N ALA A 305 -8.45 4.80 -30.53
CA ALA A 305 -9.88 4.73 -30.26
C ALA A 305 -10.25 3.54 -29.36
#